data_AF-A0A0G1YF75-F1
#
_entry.id   AF-A0A0G1YF75-F1
#
_cell.length_a   1.000
_cell.length_b   1.000
_cell.length_c   1.000
_cell.angle_alpha   90.00
_cell.angle_beta   90.00
_cell.angle_gamma   90.00
#
_symmetry.space_group_name_H-M   'P 1'
#
loop_
_entity.id
_entity.type
_entity.pdbx_description
1 polymer ?
#
loop_
_entity_poly.entity_id
_entity_poly.type
_entity_poly.pdbx_seq_one_letter_code
_entity_poly.pdbx_strand_id
1 'polypeptide(L)'
;MRSRSSILILLFVISLIAIPVAVYAANTIPFFGPIIPDAQIQVNDVASNQNVCAAGWGMLIIVINNIILLLLTLAIVFVAPLMIAYSGFLFVVNPVNASAKEQAKKILRNTVVGIVIALAGWMIVDMIMAFLYNPGAAYNGGTLGKWSDIITSNDELLCLPQKGTEPTAVPAIAPPGVAVVPPTADCAASYTSNLPGISVFSSGNCCDRNNSTCTSLTGMSGATLSQIINVKDRCGAITVTGGTEVGHSGEENVRSHSGGSKVDISQDIIQCILNTTGSSEVKTPSFGSKQAKDSCGNIYTWETNPNHTDIYVKSACFLR
;
A
#
# COMPACT_ATOMS: atom_id res chain seq x y z
N MET A 1 -62.05 -4.98 -6.16
CA MET A 1 -60.78 -5.74 -6.23
C MET A 1 -59.78 -5.23 -7.28
N ARG A 2 -60.12 -4.24 -8.12
CA ARG A 2 -59.27 -3.78 -9.23
C ARG A 2 -58.13 -2.81 -8.82
N SER A 3 -58.23 -2.11 -7.69
CA SER A 3 -57.21 -1.12 -7.27
C SER A 3 -55.98 -1.73 -6.57
N ARG A 4 -56.12 -2.89 -5.92
CA ARG A 4 -55.01 -3.54 -5.20
C ARG A 4 -53.93 -4.07 -6.14
N SER A 5 -54.34 -4.59 -7.31
CA SER A 5 -53.40 -5.05 -8.35
C SER A 5 -52.63 -3.90 -8.99
N SER A 6 -53.28 -2.75 -9.22
CA SER A 6 -52.62 -1.55 -9.76
C SER A 6 -51.60 -0.95 -8.80
N ILE A 7 -51.87 -0.98 -7.48
CA ILE A 7 -50.92 -0.51 -6.45
C ILE A 7 -49.71 -1.44 -6.35
N LEU A 8 -49.91 -2.76 -6.43
CA LEU A 8 -48.80 -3.73 -6.44
C LEU A 8 -47.93 -3.61 -7.70
N ILE A 9 -48.53 -3.36 -8.85
CA ILE A 9 -47.81 -3.12 -10.11
C ILE A 9 -47.05 -1.79 -10.02
N LEU A 10 -47.66 -0.74 -9.47
CA LEU A 10 -46.99 0.56 -9.28
C LEU A 10 -45.80 0.45 -8.31
N LEU A 11 -45.95 -0.27 -7.20
CA LEU A 11 -44.86 -0.51 -6.25
C LEU A 11 -43.75 -1.39 -6.86
N PHE A 12 -44.11 -2.37 -7.68
CA PHE A 12 -43.14 -3.18 -8.43
C PHE A 12 -42.39 -2.35 -9.49
N VAL A 13 -43.08 -1.45 -10.19
CA VAL A 13 -42.47 -0.53 -11.17
C VAL A 13 -41.62 0.54 -10.49
N ILE A 14 -42.07 1.12 -9.38
CA ILE A 14 -41.27 2.04 -8.56
C ILE A 14 -40.05 1.31 -7.99
N SER A 15 -40.19 0.06 -7.55
CA SER A 15 -39.05 -0.78 -7.14
C SER A 15 -38.10 -1.04 -8.32
N LEU A 16 -38.62 -1.34 -9.51
CA LEU A 16 -37.81 -1.56 -10.72
C LEU A 16 -37.12 -0.30 -11.25
N ILE A 17 -37.59 0.90 -10.89
CA ILE A 17 -37.01 2.19 -11.28
C ILE A 17 -36.12 2.78 -10.16
N ALA A 18 -36.48 2.58 -8.89
CA ALA A 18 -35.70 3.06 -7.74
C ALA A 18 -34.48 2.17 -7.44
N ILE A 19 -34.54 0.87 -7.72
CA ILE A 19 -33.38 -0.03 -7.57
C ILE A 19 -32.23 0.38 -8.52
N PRO A 20 -32.45 0.69 -9.81
CA PRO A 20 -31.40 1.26 -10.66
C PRO A 20 -30.81 2.56 -10.12
N VAL A 21 -31.62 3.46 -9.55
CA VAL A 21 -31.14 4.78 -9.06
C VAL A 21 -30.27 4.65 -7.81
N ALA A 22 -30.53 3.67 -6.94
CA ALA A 22 -29.62 3.33 -5.84
C ALA A 22 -28.36 2.57 -6.31
N VAL A 23 -28.41 1.92 -7.47
CA VAL A 23 -27.26 1.24 -8.10
C VAL A 23 -26.33 2.23 -8.81
N TYR A 24 -26.80 3.41 -9.21
CA TYR A 24 -25.95 4.47 -9.81
C TYR A 24 -25.00 5.16 -8.81
N ALA A 25 -25.07 4.87 -7.52
CA ALA A 25 -24.09 5.32 -6.53
C ALA A 25 -22.86 4.40 -6.44
N ALA A 26 -22.86 3.27 -7.15
CA ALA A 26 -21.81 2.28 -7.04
C ALA A 26 -21.30 1.92 -8.45
N ASN A 27 -20.01 2.15 -8.69
CA ASN A 27 -19.26 1.69 -9.87
C ASN A 27 -19.14 0.14 -9.89
N THR A 28 -20.25 -0.59 -9.72
CA THR A 28 -20.28 -1.99 -9.30
C THR A 28 -20.82 -2.91 -10.39
N ILE A 29 -20.06 -3.05 -11.49
CA ILE A 29 -20.28 -3.92 -12.67
C ILE A 29 -20.96 -3.13 -13.80
N PRO A 30 -20.34 -2.99 -14.99
CA PRO A 30 -19.44 -3.96 -15.64
C PRO A 30 -17.93 -3.71 -15.52
N PHE A 31 -17.19 -4.81 -15.44
CA PHE A 31 -15.73 -4.87 -15.50
C PHE A 31 -15.28 -5.12 -16.93
N PHE A 32 -14.60 -4.14 -17.52
CA PHE A 32 -13.94 -4.22 -18.82
C PHE A 32 -12.43 -3.96 -18.72
N GLY A 33 -11.91 -3.98 -17.49
CA GLY A 33 -10.50 -3.72 -17.20
C GLY A 33 -9.62 -4.96 -17.38
N PRO A 34 -8.29 -4.78 -17.25
CA PRO A 34 -7.35 -5.89 -17.30
C PRO A 34 -7.46 -6.75 -16.02
N ILE A 35 -7.46 -8.09 -16.18
CA ILE A 35 -7.56 -9.02 -15.05
C ILE A 35 -6.39 -8.85 -14.09
N ILE A 36 -5.19 -8.79 -14.66
CA ILE A 36 -3.98 -8.40 -13.95
C ILE A 36 -3.92 -6.88 -14.08
N PRO A 37 -4.04 -6.13 -12.97
CA PRO A 37 -3.97 -4.69 -13.03
C PRO A 37 -2.59 -4.27 -13.54
N ASP A 38 -2.52 -3.12 -14.22
CA ASP A 38 -1.32 -2.59 -14.86
C ASP A 38 -0.87 -1.26 -14.24
N ALA A 39 -1.36 -0.94 -13.04
CA ALA A 39 -0.95 0.27 -12.36
C ALA A 39 0.53 0.21 -11.97
N GLN A 40 1.16 1.38 -11.98
CA GLN A 40 2.49 1.59 -11.44
C GLN A 40 2.44 1.45 -9.92
N ILE A 41 3.30 0.59 -9.36
CA ILE A 41 3.50 0.40 -7.92
C ILE A 41 4.97 0.61 -7.61
N GLN A 42 5.26 1.15 -6.42
CA GLN A 42 6.59 1.19 -5.85
C GLN A 42 6.81 -0.04 -4.96
N VAL A 43 7.75 -0.91 -5.33
CA VAL A 43 8.10 -2.10 -4.55
C VAL A 43 9.59 -2.02 -4.24
N ASN A 44 9.94 -1.80 -2.96
CA ASN A 44 11.33 -1.52 -2.55
C ASN A 44 11.97 -0.37 -3.36
N ASP A 45 11.27 0.76 -3.49
CA ASP A 45 11.74 1.98 -4.19
C ASP A 45 12.04 1.79 -5.70
N VAL A 46 11.60 0.69 -6.30
CA VAL A 46 11.63 0.48 -7.76
C VAL A 46 10.22 0.63 -8.30
N ALA A 47 10.04 1.60 -9.21
CA ALA A 47 8.83 1.73 -10.01
C ALA A 47 8.66 0.47 -10.86
N SER A 48 7.69 -0.36 -10.50
CA SER A 48 7.33 -1.57 -11.22
C SER A 48 5.90 -1.46 -11.69
N ASN A 49 5.59 -2.06 -12.83
CA ASN A 49 4.18 -2.26 -13.19
C ASN A 49 3.70 -3.56 -12.55
N GLN A 50 2.48 -3.54 -12.01
CA GLN A 50 1.81 -4.71 -11.44
C GLN A 50 1.85 -5.96 -12.35
N ASN A 51 1.86 -5.78 -13.66
CA ASN A 51 1.89 -6.86 -14.64
C ASN A 51 3.30 -7.44 -14.91
N VAL A 52 4.37 -6.84 -14.37
CA VAL A 52 5.77 -7.28 -14.58
C VAL A 52 6.42 -7.81 -13.29
N CYS A 53 5.80 -7.61 -12.13
CA CYS A 53 6.34 -8.09 -10.86
C CYS A 53 5.88 -9.52 -10.51
N ALA A 54 6.66 -10.22 -9.69
CA ALA A 54 6.22 -11.49 -9.10
C ALA A 54 5.04 -11.23 -8.15
N ALA A 55 3.87 -11.80 -8.46
CA ALA A 55 2.65 -11.51 -7.72
C ALA A 55 2.75 -11.92 -6.24
N GLY A 56 2.57 -10.95 -5.35
CA GLY A 56 2.38 -11.16 -3.92
C GLY A 56 0.93 -11.55 -3.58
N TRP A 57 0.67 -11.76 -2.30
CA TRP A 57 -0.65 -12.12 -1.80
C TRP A 57 -1.72 -11.05 -2.08
N GLY A 58 -1.36 -9.75 -2.04
CA GLY A 58 -2.27 -8.67 -2.38
C GLY A 58 -2.68 -8.70 -3.86
N MET A 59 -1.73 -8.92 -4.78
CA MET A 59 -2.03 -9.01 -6.22
C MET A 59 -2.90 -10.22 -6.54
N LEU A 60 -2.68 -11.34 -5.87
CA LEU A 60 -3.54 -12.52 -6.01
C LEU A 60 -5.00 -12.19 -5.66
N ILE A 61 -5.22 -11.46 -4.56
CA ILE A 61 -6.56 -11.05 -4.12
C ILE A 61 -7.21 -10.09 -5.13
N ILE A 62 -6.46 -9.13 -5.69
CA ILE A 62 -6.99 -8.25 -6.75
C ILE A 62 -7.40 -9.04 -7.98
N VAL A 63 -6.54 -9.95 -8.44
CA VAL A 63 -6.81 -10.80 -9.60
C VAL A 63 -8.07 -11.65 -9.37
N ILE A 64 -8.23 -12.24 -8.19
CA ILE A 64 -9.44 -12.99 -7.82
C ILE A 64 -10.68 -12.09 -7.89
N ASN A 65 -10.61 -10.88 -7.32
CA ASN A 65 -11.72 -9.93 -7.36
C ASN A 65 -12.07 -9.53 -8.80
N ASN A 66 -11.06 -9.26 -9.65
CA ASN A 66 -11.25 -8.93 -11.05
C ASN A 66 -11.87 -10.10 -11.84
N ILE A 67 -11.49 -11.34 -11.54
CA ILE A 67 -12.11 -12.54 -12.13
C ILE A 67 -13.58 -12.65 -11.70
N ILE A 68 -13.89 -12.44 -10.42
CA ILE A 68 -15.29 -12.47 -9.92
C ILE A 68 -16.11 -11.40 -10.64
N LEU A 69 -15.59 -10.17 -10.76
CA LEU A 69 -16.26 -9.08 -11.44
C LEU A 69 -16.43 -9.34 -12.94
N LEU A 70 -15.44 -9.96 -13.60
CA LEU A 70 -15.53 -10.39 -14.99
C LEU A 70 -16.64 -11.42 -15.18
N LEU A 71 -16.73 -12.44 -14.32
CA LEU A 71 -17.76 -13.47 -14.39
C LEU A 71 -19.16 -12.88 -14.16
N LEU A 72 -19.31 -11.98 -13.18
CA LEU A 72 -20.57 -11.27 -12.95
C LEU A 72 -20.93 -10.37 -14.13
N THR A 73 -19.96 -9.71 -14.76
CA THR A 73 -20.16 -8.92 -15.98
C THR A 73 -20.66 -9.79 -17.12
N LEU A 74 -20.01 -10.94 -17.37
CA LEU A 74 -20.43 -11.90 -18.38
C LEU A 74 -21.86 -12.39 -18.14
N ALA A 75 -22.18 -12.75 -16.89
CA ALA A 75 -23.51 -13.23 -16.52
C ALA A 75 -24.60 -12.15 -16.67
N ILE A 76 -24.35 -10.93 -16.20
CA ILE A 76 -25.37 -9.87 -16.12
C ILE A 76 -25.48 -9.07 -17.42
N VAL A 77 -24.38 -8.81 -18.12
CA VAL A 77 -24.37 -7.96 -19.33
C VAL A 77 -24.59 -8.78 -20.61
N PHE A 78 -24.11 -10.02 -20.67
CA PHE A 78 -24.22 -10.83 -21.87
C PHE A 78 -25.26 -11.94 -21.73
N VAL A 79 -25.15 -12.79 -20.71
CA VAL A 79 -26.03 -13.96 -20.58
C VAL A 79 -27.46 -13.56 -20.22
N ALA A 80 -27.66 -12.71 -19.21
CA ALA A 80 -28.99 -12.35 -18.75
C ALA A 80 -29.86 -11.66 -19.82
N PRO A 81 -29.38 -10.66 -20.59
CA PRO A 81 -30.18 -10.03 -21.63
C PRO A 81 -30.55 -11.01 -22.75
N LEU A 82 -29.64 -11.91 -23.13
CA LEU A 82 -29.92 -12.96 -24.12
C LEU A 82 -31.02 -13.92 -23.62
N MET A 83 -30.96 -14.36 -22.37
CA MET A 83 -31.97 -15.25 -21.79
C MET A 83 -33.32 -14.55 -21.63
N ILE A 84 -33.35 -13.27 -21.26
CA ILE A 84 -34.57 -12.46 -21.18
C ILE A 84 -35.16 -12.29 -22.59
N ALA A 85 -34.36 -11.90 -23.57
CA ALA A 85 -34.80 -11.75 -24.96
C ALA A 85 -35.33 -13.06 -25.53
N TYR A 86 -34.63 -14.17 -25.31
CA TYR A 86 -35.07 -15.51 -25.71
C TYR A 86 -36.40 -15.91 -25.06
N SER A 87 -36.57 -15.62 -23.76
CA SER A 87 -37.83 -15.87 -23.06
C SER A 87 -38.99 -15.03 -23.62
N GLY A 88 -38.72 -13.76 -23.95
CA GLY A 88 -39.69 -12.85 -24.57
C GLY A 88 -40.09 -13.32 -25.97
N PHE A 89 -39.12 -13.73 -26.79
CA PHE A 89 -39.37 -14.31 -28.11
C PHE A 89 -40.25 -15.56 -28.02
N LEU A 90 -39.90 -16.49 -27.13
CA LEU A 90 -40.65 -17.74 -26.94
C LEU A 90 -42.09 -17.48 -26.48
N PHE A 91 -42.32 -16.40 -25.73
CA PHE A 91 -43.64 -15.97 -25.30
C PHE A 91 -44.50 -15.40 -26.45
N VAL A 92 -43.89 -14.64 -27.37
CA VAL A 92 -44.59 -14.02 -28.52
C VAL A 92 -44.93 -15.05 -29.59
N VAL A 93 -43.99 -15.94 -29.94
CA VAL A 93 -44.18 -16.89 -31.05
C VAL A 93 -45.07 -18.09 -30.71
N ASN A 94 -45.40 -18.29 -29.42
CA ASN A 94 -46.26 -19.38 -28.95
C ASN A 94 -47.56 -18.86 -28.30
N PRO A 95 -48.47 -18.22 -29.07
CA PRO A 95 -49.65 -17.54 -28.51
C PRO A 95 -50.69 -18.49 -27.91
N VAL A 96 -50.77 -19.75 -28.34
CA VAL A 96 -51.80 -20.72 -27.91
C VAL A 96 -51.24 -21.97 -27.23
N ASN A 97 -49.93 -22.19 -27.27
CA ASN A 97 -49.30 -23.33 -26.59
C ASN A 97 -49.02 -22.98 -25.12
N ALA A 98 -49.84 -23.51 -24.21
CA ALA A 98 -49.72 -23.28 -22.78
C ALA A 98 -48.39 -23.78 -22.19
N SER A 99 -47.87 -24.91 -22.70
CA SER A 99 -46.61 -25.51 -22.23
C SER A 99 -45.41 -24.59 -22.56
N ALA A 100 -45.35 -24.10 -23.80
CA ALA A 100 -44.29 -23.18 -24.22
C ALA A 100 -44.33 -21.84 -23.43
N LYS A 101 -45.53 -21.30 -23.16
CA LYS A 101 -45.67 -20.10 -22.32
C LYS A 101 -45.14 -20.32 -20.90
N GLU A 102 -45.37 -21.49 -20.33
CA GLU A 102 -44.88 -21.81 -19.00
C GLU A 102 -43.35 -21.95 -18.99
N GLN A 103 -42.77 -22.55 -20.05
CA GLN A 103 -41.33 -22.60 -20.23
C GLN A 103 -40.71 -21.20 -20.34
N ALA A 104 -41.30 -20.27 -21.12
CA ALA A 104 -40.85 -18.89 -21.20
C ALA A 104 -40.83 -18.20 -19.83
N LYS A 105 -41.93 -18.33 -19.06
CA LYS A 105 -42.01 -17.76 -17.70
C LYS A 105 -40.97 -18.37 -16.76
N LYS A 106 -40.72 -19.68 -16.87
CA LYS A 106 -39.71 -20.37 -16.08
C LYS A 106 -38.31 -19.82 -16.37
N ILE A 107 -37.95 -19.65 -17.65
CA ILE A 107 -36.67 -19.07 -18.05
C ILE A 107 -36.54 -17.65 -17.51
N LEU A 108 -37.57 -16.82 -17.65
CA LEU A 108 -37.57 -15.44 -17.16
C LEU A 108 -37.39 -15.39 -15.64
N ARG A 109 -38.18 -16.17 -14.88
CA ARG A 109 -38.08 -16.24 -13.41
C ARG A 109 -36.72 -16.73 -12.95
N ASN A 110 -36.20 -17.80 -13.56
CA ASN A 110 -34.89 -18.34 -13.22
C ASN A 110 -33.77 -17.33 -13.49
N THR A 111 -33.88 -16.57 -14.59
CA THR A 111 -32.89 -15.53 -14.93
C THR A 111 -32.91 -14.39 -13.90
N VAL A 112 -34.10 -13.88 -13.56
CA VAL A 112 -34.25 -12.81 -12.55
C VAL A 112 -33.76 -13.28 -11.17
N VAL A 113 -34.17 -14.47 -10.74
CA VAL A 113 -33.72 -15.04 -9.46
C VAL A 113 -32.21 -15.27 -9.45
N GLY A 114 -31.64 -15.75 -10.56
CA GLY A 114 -30.19 -15.91 -10.71
C GLY A 114 -29.41 -14.61 -10.54
N ILE A 115 -29.89 -13.51 -11.15
CA ILE A 115 -29.27 -12.18 -10.99
C ILE A 115 -29.33 -11.73 -9.52
N VAL A 116 -30.49 -11.89 -8.87
CA VAL A 116 -30.66 -11.51 -7.46
C VAL A 116 -29.73 -12.31 -6.56
N ILE A 117 -29.62 -13.62 -6.76
CA ILE A 117 -28.72 -14.49 -5.97
C ILE A 117 -27.25 -14.13 -6.23
N ALA A 118 -26.86 -13.89 -7.48
CA ALA A 118 -25.49 -13.53 -7.83
C ALA A 118 -25.05 -12.21 -7.16
N LEU A 119 -25.90 -11.18 -7.24
CA LEU A 119 -25.64 -9.88 -6.61
C LEU A 119 -25.70 -9.95 -5.08
N ALA A 120 -26.66 -10.69 -4.51
CA ALA A 120 -26.75 -10.89 -3.07
C ALA A 120 -25.54 -11.65 -2.52
N GLY A 121 -25.10 -12.72 -3.21
CA GLY A 121 -23.90 -13.47 -2.82
C GLY A 121 -22.66 -12.60 -2.82
N TRP A 122 -22.48 -11.77 -3.86
CA TRP A 122 -21.38 -10.82 -3.94
C TRP A 122 -21.41 -9.80 -2.77
N MET A 123 -22.57 -9.21 -2.50
CA MET A 123 -22.75 -8.25 -1.39
C MET A 123 -22.50 -8.88 -0.01
N ILE A 124 -22.94 -10.12 0.21
CA ILE A 124 -22.75 -10.82 1.49
C ILE A 124 -21.27 -11.08 1.76
N VAL A 125 -20.52 -11.56 0.75
CA VAL A 125 -19.08 -11.80 0.89
C VAL A 125 -18.34 -10.50 1.16
N ASP A 126 -18.66 -9.44 0.42
CA ASP A 126 -18.04 -8.12 0.62
C ASP A 126 -18.28 -7.59 2.04
N MET A 127 -19.50 -7.68 2.55
CA MET A 127 -19.85 -7.28 3.91
C MET A 127 -19.12 -8.09 4.99
N ILE A 128 -19.09 -9.42 4.87
CA ILE A 128 -18.43 -10.29 5.85
C ILE A 128 -16.92 -10.01 5.88
N MET A 129 -16.29 -9.93 4.72
CA MET A 129 -14.85 -9.72 4.61
C MET A 129 -14.44 -8.33 5.10
N ALA A 130 -15.22 -7.29 4.78
CA ALA A 130 -14.97 -5.94 5.27
C ALA A 130 -15.06 -5.87 6.81
N PHE A 131 -16.06 -6.52 7.41
CA PHE A 131 -16.24 -6.54 8.87
C PHE A 131 -15.13 -7.32 9.60
N LEU A 132 -14.74 -8.48 9.08
CA LEU A 132 -13.71 -9.31 9.71
C LEU A 132 -12.33 -8.67 9.69
N TYR A 133 -12.00 -7.90 8.63
CA TYR A 133 -10.67 -7.36 8.46
C TYR A 133 -10.44 -6.03 9.18
N ASN A 134 -11.50 -5.24 9.38
CA ASN A 134 -11.41 -3.99 10.15
C ASN A 134 -12.54 -3.90 11.19
N PRO A 135 -12.42 -4.60 12.33
CA PRO A 135 -13.42 -4.58 13.40
C PRO A 135 -13.57 -3.19 14.08
N GLY A 136 -12.63 -2.27 13.82
CA GLY A 136 -12.59 -0.90 14.32
C GLY A 136 -12.87 0.17 13.27
N ALA A 137 -13.26 -0.20 12.04
CA ALA A 137 -13.77 0.75 11.04
C ALA A 137 -15.10 1.33 11.56
N ALA A 138 -14.99 2.32 12.45
CA ALA A 138 -16.11 3.15 12.81
C ALA A 138 -16.72 3.69 11.52
N TYR A 139 -18.06 3.66 11.44
CA TYR A 139 -18.84 4.25 10.37
C TYR A 139 -18.73 5.79 10.44
N ASN A 140 -17.53 6.32 10.20
CA ASN A 140 -17.25 7.74 10.10
C ASN A 140 -17.31 8.12 8.61
N GLY A 141 -18.51 8.43 8.12
CA GLY A 141 -18.68 9.09 6.82
C GLY A 141 -19.27 8.27 5.67
N GLY A 142 -19.76 7.05 5.90
CA GLY A 142 -20.77 6.44 5.02
C GLY A 142 -20.30 5.58 3.84
N THR A 143 -19.04 5.18 3.75
CA THR A 143 -18.60 4.24 2.70
C THR A 143 -17.81 3.09 3.31
N LEU A 144 -18.44 1.92 3.45
CA LEU A 144 -17.70 0.68 3.63
C LEU A 144 -16.88 0.47 2.34
N GLY A 145 -15.56 0.56 2.43
CA GLY A 145 -14.68 0.22 1.31
C GLY A 145 -14.87 -1.24 0.92
N LYS A 146 -14.65 -1.57 -0.36
CA LYS A 146 -14.68 -2.96 -0.81
C LYS A 146 -13.66 -3.77 -0.02
N TRP A 147 -13.96 -5.02 0.27
CA TRP A 147 -13.01 -5.88 0.97
C TRP A 147 -11.65 -5.97 0.26
N SER A 148 -11.64 -5.88 -1.08
CA SER A 148 -10.41 -5.81 -1.88
C SER A 148 -9.55 -4.62 -1.50
N ASP A 149 -10.16 -3.43 -1.42
CA ASP A 149 -9.44 -2.17 -1.18
C ASP A 149 -8.88 -2.11 0.24
N ILE A 150 -9.57 -2.74 1.20
CA ILE A 150 -9.11 -2.87 2.58
C ILE A 150 -7.84 -3.74 2.65
N ILE A 151 -7.83 -4.88 1.94
CA ILE A 151 -6.70 -5.82 1.97
C ILE A 151 -5.52 -5.32 1.14
N THR A 152 -5.77 -4.53 0.09
CA THR A 152 -4.73 -4.08 -0.86
C THR A 152 -4.26 -2.66 -0.59
N SER A 153 -4.70 -2.02 0.51
CA SER A 153 -4.33 -0.66 0.90
C SER A 153 -2.85 -0.48 1.25
N ASN A 154 -2.10 -1.58 1.41
CA ASN A 154 -0.66 -1.57 1.66
C ASN A 154 0.07 -2.14 0.43
N ASP A 155 0.75 -1.28 -0.33
CA ASP A 155 1.44 -1.61 -1.58
C ASP A 155 2.53 -2.69 -1.42
N GLU A 156 3.04 -2.91 -0.19
CA GLU A 156 4.05 -3.91 0.13
C GLU A 156 3.59 -5.36 -0.08
N LEU A 157 2.29 -5.63 -0.17
CA LEU A 157 1.74 -6.97 -0.37
C LEU A 157 1.46 -7.30 -1.84
N LEU A 158 1.56 -6.32 -2.74
CA LEU A 158 1.19 -6.47 -4.14
C LEU A 158 2.26 -7.24 -4.92
N CYS A 159 3.53 -6.94 -4.72
CA CYS A 159 4.62 -7.64 -5.39
C CYS A 159 5.56 -8.28 -4.37
N LEU A 160 6.02 -9.49 -4.64
CA LEU A 160 7.04 -10.13 -3.80
C LEU A 160 8.35 -9.35 -3.92
N PRO A 161 8.98 -8.97 -2.80
CA PRO A 161 10.32 -8.39 -2.84
C PRO A 161 11.27 -9.44 -3.43
N GLN A 162 11.92 -9.13 -4.55
CA GLN A 162 12.91 -10.01 -5.14
C GLN A 162 14.10 -10.13 -4.18
N LYS A 163 14.20 -11.28 -3.50
CA LYS A 163 15.35 -11.60 -2.66
C LYS A 163 16.51 -12.01 -3.57
N GLY A 164 17.21 -11.04 -4.16
CA GLY A 164 18.39 -11.31 -5.00
C GLY A 164 18.71 -10.26 -6.07
N THR A 165 17.84 -9.29 -6.34
CA THR A 165 18.21 -8.06 -7.05
C THR A 165 18.61 -7.04 -6.00
N GLU A 166 19.92 -6.96 -5.73
CA GLU A 166 20.51 -5.80 -5.06
C GLU A 166 19.97 -4.55 -5.80
N PRO A 167 19.38 -3.56 -5.10
CA PRO A 167 18.93 -2.36 -5.75
C PRO A 167 20.14 -1.72 -6.40
N THR A 168 20.19 -1.75 -7.73
CA THR A 168 21.06 -0.85 -8.47
C THR A 168 20.53 0.52 -8.08
N ALA A 169 21.33 1.29 -7.33
CA ALA A 169 20.96 2.56 -6.73
C ALA A 169 19.99 3.35 -7.64
N VAL A 170 18.70 3.26 -7.33
CA VAL A 170 17.71 4.15 -7.90
C VAL A 170 17.95 5.48 -7.18
N PRO A 171 18.08 6.61 -7.90
CA PRO A 171 18.14 7.91 -7.25
C PRO A 171 16.87 8.06 -6.41
N ALA A 172 17.04 8.15 -5.09
CA ALA A 172 15.95 8.27 -4.14
C ALA A 172 15.01 9.41 -4.56
N ILE A 173 13.80 9.07 -5.01
CA ILE A 173 12.71 10.04 -5.01
C ILE A 173 12.30 10.16 -3.56
N ALA A 174 12.81 11.22 -2.93
CA ALA A 174 12.41 11.59 -1.58
C ALA A 174 10.88 11.73 -1.49
N PRO A 175 10.30 11.49 -0.29
CA PRO A 175 8.88 11.74 -0.06
C PRO A 175 8.50 13.15 -0.53
N PRO A 176 7.30 13.34 -1.10
CA PRO A 176 6.87 14.65 -1.56
C PRO A 176 6.83 15.61 -0.37
N GLY A 177 7.86 16.43 -0.26
CA GLY A 177 8.06 17.37 0.85
C GLY A 177 9.51 17.50 1.33
N VAL A 178 10.40 16.54 1.06
CA VAL A 178 11.82 16.68 1.43
C VAL A 178 12.65 16.77 0.16
N ALA A 179 12.85 17.98 -0.35
CA ALA A 179 13.88 18.21 -1.35
C ALA A 179 15.22 17.77 -0.75
N VAL A 180 15.83 16.72 -1.30
CA VAL A 180 17.25 16.42 -1.05
C VAL A 180 18.00 17.62 -1.59
N VAL A 181 18.36 18.55 -0.69
CA VAL A 181 18.96 19.82 -1.10
C VAL A 181 20.30 19.52 -1.79
N PRO A 182 20.50 19.92 -3.05
CA PRO A 182 21.78 19.81 -3.72
C PRO A 182 22.84 20.66 -3.00
N PRO A 183 24.12 20.27 -3.05
CA PRO A 183 25.17 20.94 -2.30
C PRO A 183 25.44 22.30 -2.94
N THR A 184 24.95 23.36 -2.30
CA THR A 184 25.56 24.69 -2.39
C THR A 184 25.80 25.18 -0.97
N ALA A 185 26.72 26.13 -0.83
CA ALA A 185 27.61 26.36 0.31
C ALA A 185 27.02 26.58 1.73
N ASP A 186 25.71 26.43 1.95
CA ASP A 186 25.03 26.55 3.25
C ASP A 186 24.20 25.28 3.60
N CYS A 187 24.87 24.13 3.61
CA CYS A 187 24.21 22.83 3.76
C CYS A 187 23.62 22.56 5.15
N ALA A 188 24.24 23.02 6.25
CA ALA A 188 23.66 22.84 7.58
C ALA A 188 22.28 23.56 7.69
N ALA A 189 22.20 24.80 7.22
CA ALA A 189 20.94 25.55 7.18
C ALA A 189 19.91 24.93 6.22
N SER A 190 20.37 24.40 5.09
CA SER A 190 19.53 23.72 4.10
C SER A 190 18.91 22.42 4.62
N TYR A 191 19.66 21.60 5.37
CA TYR A 191 19.10 20.39 5.97
C TYR A 191 18.14 20.74 7.11
N THR A 192 18.53 21.63 8.02
CA THR A 192 17.72 21.98 9.20
C THR A 192 16.41 22.72 8.85
N SER A 193 16.39 23.50 7.76
CA SER A 193 15.15 24.14 7.28
C SER A 193 14.16 23.15 6.67
N ASN A 194 14.64 22.06 6.07
CA ASN A 194 13.79 21.02 5.47
C ASN A 194 13.49 19.85 6.42
N LEU A 195 14.23 19.70 7.51
CA LEU A 195 14.10 18.63 8.49
C LEU A 195 14.00 19.18 9.92
N PRO A 196 12.85 19.76 10.31
CA PRO A 196 12.69 20.32 11.65
C PRO A 196 12.89 19.25 12.72
N GLY A 197 13.76 19.54 13.69
CA GLY A 197 14.16 18.61 14.75
C GLY A 197 15.34 17.69 14.39
N ILE A 198 15.93 17.83 13.20
CA ILE A 198 17.16 17.13 12.79
C ILE A 198 18.25 18.17 12.52
N SER A 199 19.25 18.23 13.40
CA SER A 199 20.48 19.01 13.20
C SER A 199 21.56 18.18 12.53
N VAL A 200 22.49 18.83 11.83
CA VAL A 200 23.68 18.19 11.27
C VAL A 200 24.91 18.86 11.87
N PHE A 201 25.80 18.07 12.44
CA PHE A 201 27.08 18.50 12.98
C PHE A 201 28.21 17.96 12.10
N SER A 202 29.12 18.84 11.71
CA SER A 202 30.34 18.52 10.95
C SER A 202 31.53 19.15 11.63
N SER A 203 32.57 18.35 11.89
CA SER A 203 33.81 18.83 12.50
C SER A 203 34.60 19.77 11.57
N GLY A 204 34.52 19.55 10.26
CA GLY A 204 35.11 20.40 9.22
C GLY A 204 34.25 21.60 8.82
N ASN A 205 33.07 21.80 9.45
CA ASN A 205 32.09 22.82 9.08
C ASN A 205 31.73 22.80 7.57
N CYS A 206 31.55 21.61 7.01
CA CYS A 206 31.31 21.42 5.58
C CYS A 206 30.44 20.18 5.33
N CYS A 207 30.03 19.98 4.07
CA CYS A 207 29.16 18.88 3.62
C CYS A 207 29.60 18.31 2.26
N ASP A 208 30.84 18.56 1.87
CA ASP A 208 31.42 17.88 0.72
C ASP A 208 31.58 16.40 1.07
N ARG A 209 30.81 15.57 0.39
CA ARG A 209 30.85 14.12 0.56
C ARG A 209 32.23 13.52 0.28
N ASN A 210 33.08 14.20 -0.50
CA ASN A 210 34.41 13.71 -0.83
C ASN A 210 35.48 14.13 0.20
N ASN A 211 35.09 14.83 1.26
CA ASN A 211 35.99 15.25 2.33
C ASN A 211 35.56 14.57 3.64
N SER A 212 36.45 13.74 4.19
CA SER A 212 36.20 12.93 5.40
C SER A 212 36.02 13.73 6.70
N THR A 213 36.27 15.04 6.68
CA THR A 213 36.00 15.93 7.83
C THR A 213 34.61 16.59 7.76
N CYS A 214 33.92 16.47 6.61
CA CYS A 214 32.59 17.02 6.42
C CYS A 214 31.50 16.09 6.98
N THR A 215 30.26 16.60 7.06
CA THR A 215 29.06 15.76 7.23
C THR A 215 28.06 16.09 6.13
N SER A 216 27.73 15.12 5.28
CA SER A 216 26.93 15.24 4.06
C SER A 216 25.80 14.22 4.04
N LEU A 217 24.57 14.70 3.81
CA LEU A 217 23.43 13.82 3.54
C LEU A 217 23.25 13.55 2.04
N THR A 218 24.19 14.02 1.20
CA THR A 218 24.09 13.93 -0.26
C THR A 218 24.23 12.48 -0.73
N GLY A 219 23.17 11.93 -1.33
CA GLY A 219 23.14 10.53 -1.72
C GLY A 219 22.85 9.57 -0.55
N MET A 220 22.31 10.09 0.56
CA MET A 220 21.67 9.27 1.58
C MET A 220 20.42 8.61 0.98
N SER A 221 20.17 7.35 1.32
CA SER A 221 18.99 6.65 0.82
C SER A 221 17.70 7.23 1.41
N GLY A 222 16.60 7.15 0.66
CA GLY A 222 15.29 7.57 1.15
C GLY A 222 14.84 6.79 2.39
N ALA A 223 15.23 5.51 2.49
CA ALA A 223 14.99 4.68 3.66
C ALA A 223 15.74 5.19 4.90
N THR A 224 17.02 5.54 4.76
CA THR A 224 17.82 6.12 5.86
C THR A 224 17.25 7.44 6.33
N LEU A 225 16.88 8.32 5.38
CA LEU A 225 16.26 9.60 5.68
C LEU A 225 14.91 9.44 6.40
N SER A 226 14.07 8.53 5.93
CA SER A 226 12.79 8.21 6.56
C SER A 226 13.00 7.63 7.96
N GLN A 227 14.04 6.81 8.15
CA GLN A 227 14.33 6.23 9.45
C GLN A 227 14.81 7.25 10.47
N ILE A 228 15.67 8.20 10.09
CA ILE A 228 16.07 9.27 11.01
C ILE A 228 14.89 10.19 11.36
N ILE A 229 13.92 10.39 10.45
CA ILE A 229 12.66 11.09 10.75
C ILE A 229 11.82 10.28 11.76
N ASN A 230 11.63 8.98 11.55
CA ASN A 230 10.90 8.11 12.48
C ASN A 230 11.52 8.10 13.87
N VAL A 231 12.86 8.02 13.93
CA VAL A 231 13.62 8.11 15.17
C VAL A 231 13.38 9.46 15.84
N LYS A 232 13.45 10.56 15.08
CA LYS A 232 13.21 11.91 15.60
C LYS A 232 11.78 12.10 16.13
N ASP A 233 10.78 11.65 15.38
CA ASP A 233 9.38 11.79 15.76
C ASP A 233 9.05 10.97 17.02
N ARG A 234 9.74 9.85 17.22
CA ARG A 234 9.54 8.99 18.39
C ARG A 234 10.38 9.38 19.61
N CYS A 235 11.64 9.76 19.39
CA CYS A 235 12.62 9.94 20.45
C CYS A 235 13.04 11.38 20.71
N GLY A 236 12.54 12.33 19.91
CA GLY A 236 12.87 13.74 20.01
C GLY A 236 13.97 14.16 19.06
N ALA A 237 14.38 15.42 19.15
CA ALA A 237 15.34 16.00 18.23
C ALA A 237 16.68 15.24 18.24
N ILE A 238 17.29 15.10 17.06
CA ILE A 238 18.55 14.36 16.86
C ILE A 238 19.57 15.23 16.16
N THR A 239 20.86 14.95 16.42
CA THR A 239 21.96 15.54 15.66
C THR A 239 22.64 14.45 14.85
N VAL A 240 22.68 14.59 13.52
CA VAL A 240 23.47 13.75 12.63
C VAL A 240 24.93 14.21 12.71
N THR A 241 25.83 13.29 13.05
CA THR A 241 27.27 13.57 13.24
C THR A 241 28.13 12.99 12.12
N GLY A 242 27.57 12.12 11.29
CA GLY A 242 28.22 11.46 10.16
C GLY A 242 27.16 10.95 9.19
N GLY A 243 27.41 11.07 7.90
CA GLY A 243 26.43 10.86 6.84
C GLY A 243 26.98 9.94 5.78
N THR A 244 27.19 10.49 4.59
CA THR A 244 27.54 9.74 3.39
C THR A 244 28.98 9.92 2.93
N GLU A 245 29.84 10.42 3.81
CA GLU A 245 31.18 10.87 3.45
C GLU A 245 32.09 9.71 3.05
N VAL A 246 32.82 9.91 1.97
CA VAL A 246 33.80 8.97 1.45
C VAL A 246 35.07 9.08 2.30
N GLY A 247 35.64 7.94 2.71
CA GLY A 247 36.88 7.87 3.48
C GLY A 247 36.74 8.15 4.98
N HIS A 248 35.53 8.30 5.51
CA HIS A 248 35.27 8.46 6.96
C HIS A 248 35.23 7.08 7.67
N SER A 249 34.62 6.08 7.05
CA SER A 249 34.70 4.66 7.42
C SER A 249 35.25 3.93 6.19
N GLY A 250 36.33 3.13 6.31
CA GLY A 250 37.06 2.52 5.19
C GLY A 250 36.29 1.50 4.32
N GLU A 251 34.96 1.51 4.38
CA GLU A 251 34.05 0.66 3.62
C GLU A 251 33.34 1.48 2.54
N GLU A 252 33.58 1.15 1.27
CA GLU A 252 32.89 1.75 0.13
C GLU A 252 31.95 0.73 -0.52
N ASN A 253 30.80 0.51 0.11
CA ASN A 253 29.77 -0.39 -0.41
C ASN A 253 28.37 0.15 -0.13
N VAL A 254 27.34 -0.42 -0.76
CA VAL A 254 25.95 0.03 -0.60
C VAL A 254 25.42 -0.02 0.84
N ARG A 255 26.06 -0.78 1.73
CA ARG A 255 25.70 -0.93 3.15
C ARG A 255 26.54 -0.06 4.08
N SER A 256 27.35 0.83 3.52
CA SER A 256 28.24 1.74 4.25
C SER A 256 27.68 3.17 4.29
N HIS A 257 28.42 4.09 4.92
CA HIS A 257 28.16 5.52 4.88
C HIS A 257 28.13 6.03 3.44
N SER A 258 29.16 5.75 2.65
CA SER A 258 29.17 6.15 1.24
C SER A 258 28.09 5.43 0.42
N GLY A 259 27.59 4.27 0.86
CA GLY A 259 26.39 3.63 0.29
C GLY A 259 25.06 4.35 0.55
N GLY A 260 25.01 5.30 1.49
CA GLY A 260 23.77 5.98 1.89
C GLY A 260 22.87 5.17 2.83
N SER A 261 23.31 3.99 3.27
CA SER A 261 22.55 3.07 4.14
C SER A 261 22.97 3.12 5.61
N LYS A 262 23.99 3.93 5.94
CA LYS A 262 24.42 4.19 7.32
C LYS A 262 24.34 5.68 7.62
N VAL A 263 24.11 6.01 8.88
CA VAL A 263 24.10 7.39 9.38
C VAL A 263 24.50 7.38 10.85
N ASP A 264 25.38 8.30 11.22
CA ASP A 264 25.79 8.49 12.60
C ASP A 264 24.97 9.60 13.23
N ILE A 265 24.44 9.33 14.42
CA ILE A 265 23.74 10.32 15.21
C ILE A 265 24.35 10.45 16.61
N SER A 266 24.10 11.60 17.24
CA SER A 266 24.36 11.85 18.65
C SER A 266 23.73 10.75 19.52
N GLN A 267 24.41 10.34 20.57
CA GLN A 267 23.91 9.30 21.48
C GLN A 267 22.78 9.77 22.41
N ASP A 268 22.37 11.04 22.38
CA ASP A 268 21.44 11.61 23.38
C ASP A 268 20.09 10.87 23.47
N ILE A 269 19.63 10.27 22.38
CA ILE A 269 18.35 9.57 22.30
C ILE A 269 18.44 8.04 22.41
N ILE A 270 19.62 7.51 22.73
CA ILE A 270 19.91 6.08 22.79
C ILE A 270 18.93 5.29 23.66
N GLN A 271 18.61 5.80 24.85
CA GLN A 271 17.73 5.10 25.80
C GLN A 271 16.31 4.98 25.25
N CYS A 272 15.85 5.98 24.50
CA CYS A 272 14.55 5.90 23.83
C CYS A 272 14.56 4.85 22.72
N ILE A 273 15.60 4.82 21.88
CA ILE A 273 15.76 3.82 20.82
C ILE A 273 15.76 2.41 21.44
N LEU A 274 16.52 2.19 22.50
CA LEU A 274 16.58 0.92 23.21
C LEU A 274 15.21 0.45 23.71
N ASN A 275 14.47 1.33 24.39
CA ASN A 275 13.15 1.01 24.92
C ASN A 275 12.14 0.69 23.80
N THR A 276 12.23 1.44 22.70
CA THR A 276 11.30 1.35 21.59
C THR A 276 11.57 0.15 20.67
N THR A 277 12.84 -0.21 20.48
CA THR A 277 13.22 -1.38 19.68
C THR A 277 12.98 -2.70 20.44
N GLY A 278 12.67 -2.64 21.74
CA GLY A 278 12.42 -3.83 22.58
C GLY A 278 13.64 -4.73 22.70
N SER A 279 14.85 -4.17 22.58
CA SER A 279 16.03 -4.95 22.23
C SER A 279 16.40 -5.99 23.28
N SER A 280 16.26 -7.26 22.87
CA SER A 280 17.12 -8.34 23.34
C SER A 280 18.51 -8.09 22.76
N GLU A 281 19.50 -7.97 23.64
CA GLU A 281 20.92 -7.82 23.37
C GLU A 281 21.38 -8.76 22.24
N VAL A 282 21.61 -8.24 21.03
CA VAL A 282 22.25 -9.03 19.97
C VAL A 282 23.73 -9.10 20.32
N LYS A 283 24.20 -10.29 20.71
CA LYS A 283 25.63 -10.55 20.95
C LYS A 283 26.48 -10.04 19.78
N THR A 284 27.50 -9.29 20.15
CA THR A 284 28.52 -8.63 19.32
C THR A 284 29.14 -9.53 18.25
N PRO A 285 29.00 -9.22 16.94
CA PRO A 285 29.94 -9.66 15.94
C PRO A 285 30.88 -8.47 15.63
N SER A 286 32.06 -8.50 16.27
CA SER A 286 33.13 -7.50 16.21
C SER A 286 32.85 -6.17 16.92
N PHE A 287 33.76 -5.79 17.83
CA PHE A 287 33.93 -4.45 18.45
C PHE A 287 33.21 -4.08 19.76
N GLY A 288 32.66 -5.00 20.55
CA GLY A 288 32.30 -4.71 21.96
C GLY A 288 31.21 -3.64 22.18
N SER A 289 30.60 -3.14 21.11
CA SER A 289 29.51 -2.17 21.10
C SER A 289 28.19 -2.86 21.44
N LYS A 290 27.39 -2.24 22.32
CA LYS A 290 26.00 -2.68 22.51
C LYS A 290 25.25 -2.51 21.16
N GLN A 291 24.24 -3.33 20.87
CA GLN A 291 23.41 -3.19 19.66
C GLN A 291 21.91 -3.39 19.93
N ALA A 292 21.08 -2.62 19.23
CA ALA A 292 19.64 -2.79 19.11
C ALA A 292 19.26 -3.22 17.70
N LYS A 293 18.15 -3.96 17.59
CA LYS A 293 17.54 -4.29 16.31
C LYS A 293 16.04 -4.02 16.36
N ASP A 294 15.53 -3.22 15.44
CA ASP A 294 14.10 -3.00 15.33
C ASP A 294 13.38 -4.13 14.57
N SER A 295 12.06 -4.03 14.46
CA SER A 295 11.22 -5.03 13.80
C SER A 295 11.48 -5.17 12.30
N CYS A 296 12.04 -4.15 11.65
CA CYS A 296 12.38 -4.18 10.24
C CYS A 296 13.83 -4.63 10.00
N GLY A 297 14.59 -4.85 11.08
CA GLY A 297 15.93 -5.39 11.03
C GLY A 297 17.01 -4.33 10.81
N ASN A 298 16.69 -3.04 11.03
CA ASN A 298 17.69 -1.99 11.15
C ASN A 298 18.49 -2.21 12.43
N ILE A 299 19.77 -1.87 12.39
CA ILE A 299 20.71 -2.09 13.48
C ILE A 299 21.17 -0.75 14.00
N TYR A 300 21.10 -0.57 15.32
CA TYR A 300 21.59 0.61 16.02
C TYR A 300 22.79 0.15 16.85
N THR A 301 23.96 0.64 16.52
CA THR A 301 25.23 0.27 17.16
C THR A 301 25.77 1.43 17.95
N TRP A 302 26.16 1.19 19.20
CA TRP A 302 26.69 2.24 20.06
C TRP A 302 28.20 2.18 20.12
N GLU A 303 28.83 3.16 19.51
CA GLU A 303 30.28 3.26 19.45
C GLU A 303 30.77 4.28 20.46
N THR A 304 31.82 3.92 21.19
CA THR A 304 32.37 4.75 22.27
C THR A 304 33.61 5.55 21.85
N ASN A 305 34.17 5.28 20.67
CA ASN A 305 35.36 5.97 20.18
C ASN A 305 35.40 6.02 18.63
N PRO A 306 34.99 7.14 18.00
CA PRO A 306 34.36 8.32 18.61
C PRO A 306 32.96 8.02 19.15
N ASN A 307 32.45 8.84 20.08
CA ASN A 307 31.17 8.57 20.74
C ASN A 307 29.97 8.93 19.83
N HIS A 308 29.32 7.94 19.23
CA HIS A 308 28.15 8.11 18.36
C HIS A 308 27.26 6.86 18.32
N THR A 309 26.07 6.99 17.75
CA THR A 309 25.22 5.84 17.39
C THR A 309 25.26 5.68 15.88
N ASP A 310 25.81 4.57 15.41
CA ASP A 310 25.77 4.16 14.01
C ASP A 310 24.45 3.42 13.74
N ILE A 311 23.68 3.93 12.79
CA ILE A 311 22.41 3.30 12.38
C ILE A 311 22.59 2.73 10.98
N TYR A 312 22.57 1.41 10.89
CA TYR A 312 22.46 0.70 9.63
C TYR A 312 20.99 0.47 9.27
N VAL A 313 20.55 1.12 8.19
CA VAL A 313 19.15 1.11 7.74
C VAL A 313 19.01 0.16 6.55
N LYS A 314 18.15 -0.84 6.71
CA LYS A 314 17.71 -1.73 5.64
C LYS A 314 16.41 -1.25 5.01
N SER A 315 15.50 -0.71 5.82
CA SER A 315 14.23 -0.14 5.38
C SER A 315 13.68 0.83 6.43
N ALA A 316 12.82 1.76 6.00
CA ALA A 316 12.12 2.64 6.93
C ALA A 316 11.18 1.82 7.82
N CYS A 317 11.22 2.06 9.12
CA CYS A 317 10.50 1.29 10.14
C CYS A 317 9.94 2.20 11.22
N PHE A 318 8.65 2.03 11.50
CA PHE A 318 8.05 2.73 12.63
C PHE A 318 8.54 2.14 13.95
N LEU A 319 9.05 3.02 14.80
CA LEU A 319 9.55 2.71 16.13
C LEU A 319 8.34 2.53 17.10
N ARG A 320 8.22 1.35 17.71
CA ARG A 320 7.06 0.91 18.53
C ARG A 320 6.87 1.62 19.86
#